data_AF-A0A932MZW9-F1
#
_entry.id   AF-A0A932MZW9-F1
#
_cell.length_a   1.000
_cell.length_b   1.000
_cell.length_c   1.000
_cell.angle_alpha   90.00
_cell.angle_beta   90.00
_cell.angle_gamma   90.00
#
_symmetry.space_group_name_H-M   'P 1'
#
loop_
_entity.id
_entity.type
_entity.pdbx_description
1 polymer ?
#
loop_
_entity_poly.entity_id
_entity_poly.type
_entity_poly.pdbx_seq_one_letter_code
_entity_poly.pdbx_strand_id
1 'polypeptide(L)' 'MSTIELKQRLITQIQLIEKVDILEDVSRLLEVDLPDQKILYLNDEQKQIISEARAQISQGIFFSNEDVEIDTEEWLKE' A
#
# COMPACT_ATOMS: atom_id res chain seq x y z
N MET A 1 -13.24 -33.15 -20.92
CA MET A 1 -13.39 -32.71 -19.52
C MET A 1 -14.58 -31.78 -19.44
N SER A 2 -15.49 -32.07 -18.50
CA SER A 2 -16.58 -31.14 -18.18
C SER A 2 -16.03 -29.96 -17.37
N THR A 3 -16.66 -28.80 -17.48
CA THR A 3 -16.40 -27.63 -16.62
C THR A 3 -16.51 -27.97 -15.13
N ILE A 4 -17.35 -28.96 -14.78
CA ILE A 4 -17.51 -29.49 -13.43
C ILE A 4 -16.24 -30.19 -12.95
N GLU A 5 -15.63 -31.02 -13.80
CA GLU A 5 -14.40 -31.76 -13.47
C GLU A 5 -13.21 -30.80 -13.27
N LEU A 6 -13.13 -29.77 -14.11
CA LEU A 6 -12.13 -28.71 -13.99
C LEU A 6 -12.27 -27.95 -12.67
N LYS A 7 -13.50 -27.59 -12.29
CA LYS A 7 -13.79 -26.94 -11.00
C LYS A 7 -13.39 -27.82 -9.82
N GLN A 8 -13.74 -29.10 -9.86
CA GLN A 8 -13.39 -30.05 -8.79
C GLN A 8 -11.87 -30.15 -8.61
N ARG A 9 -11.14 -30.25 -9.73
CA ARG A 9 -9.69 -30.34 -9.74
C ARG A 9 -9.04 -29.08 -9.17
N LEU A 10 -9.54 -27.90 -9.54
CA LEU A 10 -9.04 -26.63 -9.02
C LEU A 10 -9.20 -26.55 -7.49
N ILE A 11 -10.37 -26.92 -6.97
CA ILE A 11 -10.63 -26.94 -5.51
C ILE A 11 -9.65 -27.88 -4.80
N THR A 12 -9.46 -29.09 -5.32
CA THR A 12 -8.51 -30.05 -4.73
C THR A 12 -7.08 -29.51 -4.74
N GLN A 13 -6.65 -28.83 -5.80
CA GLN A 13 -5.31 -28.23 -5.85
C GLN A 13 -5.14 -27.13 -4.80
N ILE A 14 -6.14 -26.26 -4.64
CA ILE A 14 -6.10 -25.18 -3.62
C ILE A 14 -6.05 -25.77 -2.20
N GLN A 15 -6.81 -26.85 -1.93
CA GLN A 15 -6.82 -27.51 -0.62
C GLN A 15 -5.49 -28.19 -0.24
N LEU A 16 -4.63 -28.48 -1.22
CA LEU A 16 -3.30 -29.06 -0.98
C LEU A 16 -2.24 -27.99 -0.67
N ILE A 17 -2.57 -26.70 -0.77
CA ILE A 17 -1.66 -25.61 -0.46
C ILE A 17 -1.67 -25.38 1.06
N GLU A 18 -0.62 -25.85 1.74
CA GLU A 18 -0.48 -25.69 3.20
C GLU A 18 0.11 -24.35 3.62
N LYS A 19 0.84 -23.67 2.71
CA LYS A 19 1.48 -22.40 3.03
C LYS A 19 0.54 -21.22 2.74
N VAL A 20 0.35 -20.40 3.76
CA VAL A 20 -0.58 -19.26 3.75
C VAL A 20 -0.19 -18.19 2.73
N ASP A 21 1.11 -17.94 2.54
CA ASP A 21 1.64 -16.99 1.55
C ASP A 21 1.26 -17.37 0.11
N ILE A 22 1.42 -18.66 -0.25
CA ILE A 22 1.04 -19.19 -1.56
C ILE A 22 -0.49 -19.13 -1.75
N LEU A 23 -1.26 -19.41 -0.70
CA LEU A 23 -2.71 -19.32 -0.76
C LEU A 23 -3.19 -17.87 -0.96
N GLU A 24 -2.51 -16.89 -0.36
CA GLU A 24 -2.77 -15.46 -0.55
C GLU A 24 -2.48 -15.03 -2.00
N ASP A 25 -1.37 -15.49 -2.58
CA ASP A 25 -1.03 -15.26 -3.99
C ASP A 25 -2.03 -15.88 -4.97
N VAL A 26 -2.45 -17.12 -4.72
CA VAL A 26 -3.45 -17.80 -5.55
C VAL A 26 -4.81 -17.11 -5.43
N SER A 27 -5.19 -16.65 -4.25
CA SER A 27 -6.43 -15.89 -4.03
C SER A 27 -6.42 -14.55 -4.80
N ARG A 28 -5.28 -13.83 -4.76
CA ARG A 28 -5.07 -12.61 -5.56
C ARG A 28 -5.20 -12.87 -7.06
N LEU A 29 -4.56 -13.93 -7.56
CA LEU A 29 -4.60 -14.30 -8.98
C LEU A 29 -6.01 -14.66 -9.45
N LEU A 30 -6.83 -15.23 -8.56
CA LEU A 30 -8.20 -15.62 -8.84
C LEU A 30 -9.20 -14.47 -8.64
N GLU A 31 -8.73 -13.25 -8.35
CA GLU A 31 -9.54 -12.05 -8.06
C GLU A 31 -10.63 -12.33 -6.99
N VAL A 32 -10.37 -13.30 -6.11
CA VAL A 32 -11.21 -13.54 -4.96
C VAL A 32 -10.79 -12.46 -3.98
N ASP A 33 -11.57 -11.37 -3.92
CA ASP A 33 -11.43 -10.31 -2.92
C ASP A 33 -11.64 -10.92 -1.52
N LEU A 34 -10.58 -11.56 -1.01
CA LEU A 34 -10.43 -11.77 0.41
C LEU A 34 -10.16 -10.40 1.01
N PRO A 35 -10.95 -9.93 1.99
CA PRO A 35 -10.69 -8.67 2.65
C PRO A 35 -9.45 -8.79 3.54
N ASP A 36 -8.28 -8.92 2.94
CA ASP A 36 -7.01 -8.66 3.58
C ASP A 36 -6.84 -7.15 3.59
N GLN A 37 -7.49 -6.50 4.56
CA GLN A 37 -7.02 -5.19 5.04
C GLN A 37 -5.63 -5.42 5.61
N LYS A 38 -4.61 -5.40 4.74
CA LYS A 38 -3.21 -5.44 5.12
C LYS A 38 -2.97 -4.14 5.88
N ILE A 39 -2.97 -4.23 7.22
CA ILE A 39 -2.76 -3.08 8.09
C ILE A 39 -1.34 -2.58 7.81
N LEU A 40 -1.25 -1.41 7.18
CA LEU A 40 0.02 -0.76 6.90
C LEU A 40 0.51 -0.09 8.18
N TYR A 41 1.70 -0.49 8.63
CA TYR A 41 2.38 0.14 9.75
C TYR A 41 3.43 1.10 9.23
N LEU A 42 3.49 2.28 9.84
CA LEU A 42 4.58 3.21 9.62
C LEU A 42 5.86 2.65 10.24
N ASN A 43 6.98 2.77 9.53
CA ASN A 43 8.29 2.53 10.12
C ASN A 43 8.69 3.69 11.06
N ASP A 44 9.78 3.53 11.80
CA ASP A 44 10.15 4.52 12.82
C ASP A 44 10.62 5.86 12.21
N GLU A 45 11.26 5.82 11.05
CA GLU A 45 11.66 7.01 10.29
C GLU A 45 10.42 7.83 9.87
N GLN A 46 9.39 7.17 9.33
CA GLN A 46 8.14 7.80 8.93
C GLN A 46 7.41 8.41 10.14
N LYS A 47 7.39 7.73 11.28
CA LYS A 47 6.81 8.28 12.51
C LYS A 47 7.55 9.53 12.98
N GLN A 48 8.89 9.52 12.89
CA GLN A 48 9.71 10.67 13.26
C GLN A 48 9.44 11.87 12.35
N ILE A 49 9.44 11.66 11.03
CA ILE A 49 9.14 12.72 10.04
C ILE A 49 7.75 13.30 10.29
N ILE A 50 6.74 12.45 10.53
CA ILE A 50 5.38 12.91 10.84
C ILE A 50 5.33 13.72 12.13
N SER A 51 6.07 13.30 13.16
CA SER A 51 6.15 14.03 14.43
C SER A 51 6.76 15.42 14.24
N GLU A 52 7.83 15.52 13.47
CA GLU A 52 8.49 16.78 13.15
C GLU A 52 7.58 17.71 12.34
N ALA A 53 6.97 17.20 11.26
CA ALA A 53 6.04 17.97 10.44
C ALA A 53 4.86 18.52 11.26
N ARG A 54 4.32 17.72 12.20
CA ARG A 54 3.27 18.17 13.12
C ARG A 54 3.76 19.30 14.04
N ALA A 55 4.99 19.22 14.53
CA ALA A 55 5.57 20.27 15.36
C ALA A 55 5.78 21.56 14.55
N GLN A 56 6.31 21.46 13.33
CA GLN A 56 6.49 22.59 12.41
C GLN A 56 5.16 23.32 12.14
N ILE A 57 4.10 22.59 11.80
CA ILE A 57 2.76 23.17 11.60
C ILE A 57 2.28 23.89 12.86
N SER A 58 2.45 23.28 14.04
CA SER A 58 2.02 23.90 15.31
C SER A 58 2.79 25.19 15.65
N GLN A 59 4.02 25.31 15.17
CA GLN A 59 4.89 26.47 15.35
C GLN A 59 4.69 27.52 14.26
N GLY A 60 3.79 27.30 13.30
CA GLY A 60 3.60 28.19 12.15
C GLY A 60 4.70 28.09 11.10
N ILE A 61 5.53 27.05 11.17
CA ILE A 61 6.57 26.73 10.18
C ILE A 61 5.90 25.91 9.09
N PHE A 62 5.25 26.59 8.16
CA PHE A 62 4.67 26.01 6.97
C PHE A 62 4.88 26.96 5.80
N PHE A 63 4.87 26.42 4.59
CA PHE A 63 4.88 27.23 3.37
C PHE A 63 3.45 27.36 2.87
N SER A 64 3.06 28.57 2.48
CA SER A 64 1.85 28.76 1.68
C SER A 64 2.11 28.31 0.23
N ASN A 65 1.04 28.11 -0.53
CA ASN A 65 1.19 27.81 -1.96
C ASN A 65 1.99 28.90 -2.69
N GLU A 66 1.80 30.17 -2.31
CA GLU A 66 2.50 31.30 -2.91
C GLU A 66 4.00 31.26 -2.61
N ASP A 67 4.38 30.91 -1.37
CA ASP A 67 5.79 30.75 -0.98
C ASP A 67 6.47 29.62 -1.78
N VAL A 68 5.77 28.49 -1.96
CA VAL A 68 6.28 27.35 -2.73
C VAL A 68 6.44 27.69 -4.22
N GLU A 69 5.50 28.47 -4.78
CA GLU A 69 5.55 28.87 -6.19
C GLU A 69 6.74 29.81 -6.46
N ILE A 70 7.02 30.75 -5.55
CA ILE A 70 8.19 31.63 -5.62
C ILE A 70 9.50 30.83 -5.54
N ASP A 71 9.65 29.96 -4.54
CA ASP A 71 10.85 29.11 -4.39
C ASP A 71 11.08 28.24 -5.63
N THR A 72 10.00 27.69 -6.20
CA THR A 72 10.08 26.85 -7.40
C THR A 72 10.52 27.66 -8.63
N GLU A 73 10.00 28.87 -8.78
CA GLU A 73 10.45 29.78 -9.84
C GLU A 73 11.91 30.20 -9.69
N GLU A 74 12.40 30.39 -8.46
CA GLU A 74 13.80 30.73 -8.19
C GLU A 74 14.72 29.56 -8.55
N TRP A 75 14.36 28.33 -8.18
CA TRP A 75 15.08 27.12 -8.57
C TRP A 75 15.18 26.93 -10.08
N LEU A 76 14.13 27.26 -10.83
CA LEU A 76 14.10 27.12 -12.29
C LEU A 76 14.96 28.17 -13.03
N LYS A 77 15.41 29.22 -12.34
CA LYS A 77 16.26 30.28 -12.90
C LYS A 77 17.77 30.04 -12.66
N GLU A 78 18.13 29.01 -11.87
CA GLU A 78 19.50 28.49 -11.74
C GLU A 78 19.88 27.56 -12.91
#